data_AF-A0A763VTY0-F1
#
_entry.id   AF-A0A763VTY0-F1
#
_cell.length_a   1.000
_cell.length_b   1.000
_cell.length_c   1.000
_cell.angle_alpha   90.00
_cell.angle_beta   90.00
_cell.angle_gamma   90.00
#
_symmetry.space_group_name_H-M   'P 1'
#
loop_
_entity.id
_entity.type
_entity.pdbx_description
1 polymer ?
#
loop_
_entity_poly.entity_id
_entity_poly.type
_entity_poly.pdbx_seq_one_letter_code
_entity_poly.pdbx_strand_id
1 'polypeptide(L)'
;MFLHNIKIRSKLFMAFGLFIVLMVVSSALSLFSLDRANTGMQDIITNDYPTTVKANLLIDNFNDFIIAQQLMLLDEEGRWSQSSQKELSEISQRISALLDELSRENSHDADSQKIINEIREARQQYLESRFRILKDIQSNNRQAAIQEM
;
A
#
# COMPACT_ATOMS: atom_id res chain seq x y z
N MET A 1 44.44 24.24 -39.52
CA MET A 1 45.86 24.64 -39.64
C MET A 1 46.36 25.37 -38.36
N PHE A 2 46.03 24.88 -37.15
CA PHE A 2 46.37 25.59 -35.88
C PHE A 2 47.22 24.76 -34.89
N LEU A 3 47.58 23.51 -35.22
CA LEU A 3 48.30 22.61 -34.31
C LEU A 3 49.67 22.16 -34.84
N HIS A 4 50.15 22.77 -35.92
CA HIS A 4 51.36 22.31 -36.61
C HIS A 4 52.65 22.65 -35.82
N ASN A 5 52.65 23.74 -35.03
CA ASN A 5 53.85 24.27 -34.35
C ASN A 5 53.84 24.09 -32.82
N ILE A 6 53.03 23.18 -32.29
CA ILE A 6 52.97 22.91 -30.85
C ILE A 6 54.03 21.87 -30.48
N LYS A 7 54.90 22.18 -29.51
CA LYS A 7 55.91 21.27 -28.96
C LYS A 7 55.25 19.94 -28.53
N ILE A 8 55.90 18.81 -28.82
CA ILE A 8 55.38 17.45 -28.53
C ILE A 8 54.89 17.31 -27.08
N ARG A 9 55.61 17.90 -26.11
CA ARG A 9 55.21 17.95 -24.69
C ARG A 9 53.82 18.56 -24.46
N SER A 10 53.48 19.62 -25.19
CA SER A 10 52.18 20.31 -25.04
C SER A 10 51.04 19.56 -25.72
N LYS A 11 51.32 18.85 -26.83
CA LYS A 11 50.33 17.93 -27.45
C LYS A 11 49.98 16.78 -26.49
N LEU A 12 50.99 16.21 -25.84
CA LEU A 12 50.81 15.13 -24.86
C LEU A 12 50.00 15.62 -23.65
N PHE A 13 50.34 16.78 -23.10
CA PHE A 13 49.61 17.37 -21.98
C PHE A 13 48.15 17.69 -22.33
N MET A 14 47.88 18.20 -23.54
CA MET A 14 46.52 18.49 -23.99
C MET A 14 45.68 17.22 -24.17
N ALA A 15 46.26 16.15 -24.72
CA ALA A 15 45.59 14.87 -24.86
C ALA A 15 45.26 14.24 -23.50
N PHE A 16 46.24 14.16 -22.59
CA PHE A 16 46.02 13.61 -21.25
C PHE A 16 45.08 14.48 -20.40
N GLY A 17 45.20 15.80 -20.48
CA GLY A 17 44.29 16.73 -19.79
C GLY A 17 42.84 16.56 -20.26
N LEU A 18 42.62 16.39 -21.57
CA LEU A 18 41.30 16.11 -22.12
C LEU A 18 40.74 14.78 -21.59
N PHE A 19 41.56 13.72 -21.54
CA PHE A 19 41.12 12.43 -20.97
C PHE A 19 40.76 12.53 -19.50
N ILE A 20 41.52 13.25 -18.70
CA ILE A 20 41.23 13.46 -17.27
C ILE A 20 39.90 14.21 -17.12
N VAL A 21 39.68 15.28 -17.89
CA VAL A 21 38.42 16.03 -17.87
C VAL A 21 37.24 15.13 -18.25
N LEU A 22 37.37 14.32 -19.31
CA LEU A 22 36.35 13.38 -19.72
C LEU A 22 36.05 12.33 -18.63
N MET A 23 37.08 11.84 -17.94
CA MET A 23 36.92 10.89 -16.84
C MET A 23 36.20 11.51 -15.65
N VAL A 24 36.53 12.76 -15.29
CA VAL A 24 35.84 13.51 -14.22
C VAL A 24 34.38 13.74 -14.59
N VAL A 25 34.09 14.18 -15.81
CA VAL A 25 32.71 14.39 -16.29
C VAL A 25 31.93 13.07 -16.29
N SER A 26 32.51 11.98 -16.80
CA SER A 26 31.89 10.66 -16.81
C SER A 26 31.61 10.15 -15.39
N SER A 27 32.54 10.37 -14.46
CA SER A 27 32.37 9.99 -13.05
C SER A 27 31.26 10.81 -12.39
N ALA A 28 31.20 12.12 -12.65
CA ALA A 28 30.14 12.99 -12.13
C ALA A 28 28.77 12.57 -12.66
N LEU A 29 28.64 12.30 -13.96
CA LEU A 29 27.40 11.79 -14.56
C LEU A 29 26.99 10.43 -13.96
N SER A 30 27.95 9.55 -13.72
CA SER A 30 27.70 8.26 -13.09
C SER A 30 27.18 8.44 -11.67
N LEU A 31 27.79 9.31 -10.87
CA LEU A 31 27.31 9.62 -9.51
C LEU A 31 25.88 10.19 -9.52
N PHE A 32 25.56 11.12 -10.42
CA PHE A 32 24.19 11.62 -10.55
C PHE A 32 23.19 10.54 -10.95
N SER A 33 23.59 9.57 -11.79
CA SER A 33 22.73 8.45 -12.15
C SER A 33 22.50 7.50 -10.98
N LEU A 34 23.53 7.23 -10.18
CA LEU A 34 23.42 6.42 -8.97
C LEU A 34 22.54 7.11 -7.91
N ASP A 35 22.69 8.42 -7.73
CA ASP A 35 21.90 9.20 -6.79
C ASP A 35 20.40 9.17 -7.15
N ARG A 36 20.09 9.32 -8.44
CA ARG A 36 18.72 9.18 -8.95
C ARG A 36 18.17 7.76 -8.76
N ALA A 37 18.97 6.74 -9.07
CA ALA A 37 18.56 5.36 -8.87
C ALA A 37 18.33 5.05 -7.39
N ASN A 38 19.20 5.55 -6.51
CA ASN A 38 19.08 5.39 -5.07
C ASN A 38 17.82 6.09 -4.53
N THR A 39 17.56 7.32 -4.96
CA THR A 39 16.35 8.06 -4.54
C THR A 39 15.08 7.35 -4.99
N GLY A 40 15.01 6.92 -6.26
CA GLY A 40 13.85 6.16 -6.74
C GLY A 40 13.66 4.81 -6.05
N MET A 41 14.77 4.10 -5.74
CA MET A 41 14.71 2.86 -4.96
C MET A 41 14.23 3.10 -3.52
N GLN A 42 14.65 4.23 -2.93
CA GLN A 42 14.25 4.62 -1.58
C GLN A 42 12.72 4.82 -1.52
N ASP A 43 12.14 5.53 -2.49
CA ASP A 43 10.69 5.77 -2.55
C ASP A 43 9.89 4.46 -2.65
N ILE A 44 10.34 3.50 -3.47
CA ILE A 44 9.69 2.19 -3.58
C ILE A 44 9.69 1.46 -2.24
N ILE A 45 10.83 1.48 -1.53
CA ILE A 45 11.00 0.76 -0.27
C ILE A 45 10.22 1.43 0.88
N THR A 46 10.17 2.77 0.90
CA THR A 46 9.58 3.51 2.03
C THR A 46 8.10 3.79 1.85
N ASN A 47 7.60 3.86 0.61
CA ASN A 47 6.22 4.28 0.33
C ASN A 47 5.42 3.16 -0.37
N ASP A 48 5.87 2.70 -1.55
CA ASP A 48 5.08 1.83 -2.41
C ASP A 48 4.92 0.41 -1.83
N TYR A 49 6.03 -0.17 -1.37
CA TYR A 49 6.04 -1.52 -0.82
C TYR A 49 5.23 -1.61 0.49
N PRO A 50 5.43 -0.73 1.50
CA PRO A 50 4.60 -0.73 2.70
C PRO A 50 3.11 -0.50 2.42
N THR A 51 2.77 0.41 1.50
CA THR A 51 1.37 0.64 1.10
C THR A 51 0.74 -0.62 0.50
N THR A 52 1.48 -1.33 -0.36
CA THR A 52 1.03 -2.60 -0.95
C THR A 52 0.82 -3.67 0.11
N VAL A 53 1.73 -3.80 1.08
CA VAL A 53 1.59 -4.76 2.19
C VAL A 53 0.34 -4.44 3.02
N LYS A 54 0.10 -3.18 3.36
CA LYS A 54 -1.07 -2.76 4.13
C LYS A 54 -2.39 -2.96 3.37
N ALA A 55 -2.39 -2.73 2.06
CA ALA A 55 -3.54 -3.03 1.21
C ALA A 55 -3.87 -4.54 1.21
N ASN A 56 -2.85 -5.41 1.14
CA ASN A 56 -3.06 -6.85 1.26
C ASN A 56 -3.56 -7.24 2.67
N LEU A 57 -2.99 -6.67 3.73
CA LEU A 57 -3.48 -6.89 5.09
C LEU A 57 -4.95 -6.46 5.25
N LEU A 58 -5.37 -5.40 4.58
CA LEU A 58 -6.77 -4.98 4.57
C LEU A 58 -7.67 -6.04 3.92
N ILE A 59 -7.25 -6.59 2.78
CA ILE A 59 -7.96 -7.68 2.08
C ILE A 59 -8.04 -8.92 2.97
N ASP A 60 -6.93 -9.31 3.60
CA ASP A 60 -6.87 -10.49 4.47
C ASP A 60 -7.80 -10.34 5.68
N ASN A 61 -7.76 -9.20 6.38
CA ASN A 61 -8.66 -8.94 7.50
C ASN A 61 -10.13 -8.94 7.05
N PHE A 62 -10.44 -8.43 5.86
CA PHE A 62 -11.80 -8.48 5.34
C PHE A 62 -12.25 -9.92 5.01
N ASN A 63 -11.37 -10.74 4.44
CA ASN A 63 -11.66 -12.15 4.19
C ASN A 63 -11.90 -12.92 5.50
N ASP A 64 -11.06 -12.72 6.51
CA ASP A 64 -11.23 -13.29 7.84
C ASP A 64 -12.58 -12.88 8.45
N PHE A 65 -12.97 -11.62 8.27
CA PHE A 65 -14.27 -11.12 8.70
C PHE A 65 -15.43 -11.90 8.06
N ILE A 66 -15.39 -12.07 6.73
CA ILE A 66 -16.43 -12.78 5.97
C ILE A 66 -16.53 -14.22 6.45
N ILE A 67 -15.40 -14.91 6.61
CA ILE A 67 -15.34 -16.30 7.09
C ILE A 67 -15.94 -16.40 8.49
N ALA A 68 -15.54 -15.53 9.42
CA ALA A 68 -16.06 -15.53 10.78
C ALA A 68 -17.58 -15.26 10.83
N GLN A 69 -18.09 -14.37 9.97
CA GLN A 69 -19.52 -14.10 9.87
C GLN A 69 -20.29 -15.30 9.32
N GLN A 70 -19.77 -15.97 8.29
CA GLN A 70 -20.39 -17.18 7.74
C GLN A 70 -20.41 -18.31 8.76
N LEU A 71 -19.32 -18.53 9.49
CA LEU A 71 -19.28 -19.53 10.56
C LEU A 71 -20.29 -19.22 11.67
N MET A 72 -20.43 -17.95 12.06
CA MET A 72 -21.46 -17.51 13.00
C MET A 72 -22.87 -17.80 12.47
N LEU A 73 -23.11 -17.59 11.17
CA LEU A 73 -24.36 -17.91 10.50
C LEU A 73 -24.60 -19.40 10.31
N LEU A 74 -23.61 -20.26 10.52
CA LEU A 74 -23.74 -21.72 10.51
C LEU A 74 -23.97 -22.30 11.92
N ASP A 75 -23.70 -21.55 12.97
CA ASP A 75 -23.95 -21.98 14.36
C ASP A 75 -25.44 -21.90 14.71
N GLU A 76 -26.16 -23.03 14.62
CA GLU A 76 -27.61 -23.13 14.91
C GLU A 76 -27.94 -23.01 16.39
N GLU A 77 -27.03 -23.42 17.26
CA GLU A 77 -27.24 -23.43 18.71
C GLU A 77 -26.77 -22.12 19.37
N GLY A 78 -26.18 -21.21 18.60
CA GLY A 78 -25.67 -19.92 19.06
C GLY A 78 -24.56 -20.02 20.11
N ARG A 79 -23.93 -21.20 20.23
CA ARG A 79 -22.89 -21.49 21.25
C ARG A 79 -21.68 -20.57 21.15
N TRP A 80 -21.40 -20.07 19.94
CA TRP A 80 -20.24 -19.22 19.62
C TRP A 80 -20.62 -17.78 19.29
N SER A 81 -21.91 -17.43 19.35
CA SER A 81 -22.42 -16.12 18.93
C SER A 81 -21.68 -14.94 19.59
N GLN A 82 -21.40 -15.02 20.90
CA GLN A 82 -20.71 -13.93 21.61
C GLN A 82 -19.22 -13.84 21.26
N SER A 83 -18.52 -14.96 21.14
CA SER A 83 -17.10 -14.99 20.75
C SER A 83 -16.92 -14.53 19.30
N SER A 84 -17.78 -15.00 18.38
CA SER A 84 -17.75 -14.59 16.97
C SER A 84 -18.08 -13.11 16.81
N GLN A 85 -19.04 -12.57 17.57
CA GLN A 85 -19.30 -11.12 17.56
C GLN A 85 -18.09 -10.30 18.03
N LYS A 86 -17.39 -10.77 19.06
CA LYS A 86 -16.17 -10.13 19.56
C LYS A 86 -15.07 -10.18 18.51
N GLU A 87 -14.81 -11.34 17.91
CA GLU A 87 -13.82 -11.52 16.84
C GLU A 87 -14.10 -10.61 15.64
N LEU A 88 -15.35 -10.58 15.16
CA LEU A 88 -15.78 -9.67 14.09
C LEU A 88 -15.55 -8.20 14.46
N SER A 89 -15.80 -7.82 15.72
CA SER A 89 -15.55 -6.47 16.21
C SER A 89 -14.06 -6.13 16.20
N GLU A 90 -13.20 -7.05 16.64
CA GLU A 90 -11.74 -6.87 16.64
C GLU A 90 -11.18 -6.76 15.23
N ILE A 91 -11.61 -7.62 14.31
CA ILE A 91 -11.23 -7.54 12.90
C ILE A 91 -11.69 -6.21 12.29
N SER A 92 -12.93 -5.79 12.56
CA SER A 92 -13.44 -4.50 12.12
C SER A 92 -12.55 -3.34 12.63
N GLN A 93 -12.16 -3.35 13.90
CA GLN A 93 -11.27 -2.31 14.44
C GLN A 93 -9.92 -2.29 13.71
N ARG A 94 -9.33 -3.47 13.41
CA ARG A 94 -8.07 -3.58 12.64
C ARG A 94 -8.20 -2.99 11.24
N ILE A 95 -9.27 -3.31 10.50
CA ILE A 95 -9.50 -2.75 9.17
C ILE A 95 -9.62 -1.21 9.25
N SER A 96 -10.27 -0.68 10.29
CA SER A 96 -10.39 0.79 10.46
C SER A 96 -9.05 1.44 10.71
N ALA A 97 -8.23 0.85 11.59
CA ALA A 97 -6.88 1.33 11.86
C ALA A 97 -5.99 1.29 10.60
N LEU A 98 -6.06 0.22 9.81
CA LEU A 98 -5.33 0.10 8.54
C LEU A 98 -5.76 1.17 7.53
N LEU A 99 -7.06 1.45 7.41
CA LEU A 99 -7.57 2.53 6.55
C LEU A 99 -7.13 3.93 7.03
N ASP A 100 -7.04 4.16 8.34
CA ASP A 100 -6.55 5.41 8.91
C ASP A 100 -5.04 5.58 8.72
N GLU A 101 -4.28 4.50 8.79
CA GLU A 101 -2.85 4.51 8.46
C GLU A 101 -2.62 4.78 6.98
N LEU A 102 -3.30 4.05 6.09
CA LEU A 102 -3.21 4.25 4.64
C LEU A 102 -3.59 5.67 4.24
N SER A 103 -4.63 6.25 4.87
CA SER A 103 -5.04 7.64 4.63
C SER A 103 -3.99 8.64 5.10
N ARG A 104 -3.38 8.44 6.28
CA ARG A 104 -2.35 9.35 6.79
C ARG A 104 -1.07 9.29 5.94
N GLU A 105 -0.61 8.10 5.60
CA GLU A 105 0.63 7.89 4.85
C GLU A 105 0.51 8.39 3.40
N ASN A 106 -0.67 8.22 2.79
CA ASN A 106 -0.94 8.69 1.43
C ASN A 106 -1.70 10.03 1.40
N SER A 107 -1.57 10.85 2.46
CA SER A 107 -2.29 12.13 2.58
C SER A 107 -1.90 13.16 1.51
N HIS A 108 -0.74 12.99 0.86
CA HIS A 108 -0.26 13.85 -0.21
C HIS A 108 -0.80 13.48 -1.60
N ASP A 109 -1.40 12.29 -1.76
CA ASP A 109 -1.93 11.82 -3.03
C ASP A 109 -3.47 11.85 -3.04
N ALA A 110 -4.03 12.71 -3.90
CA ALA A 110 -5.47 12.90 -4.01
C ALA A 110 -6.20 11.66 -4.53
N ASP A 111 -5.58 10.90 -5.43
CA ASP A 111 -6.18 9.69 -6.00
C ASP A 111 -6.24 8.57 -4.94
N SER A 112 -5.17 8.38 -4.17
CA SER A 112 -5.18 7.48 -3.00
C SER A 112 -6.25 7.86 -1.98
N GLN A 113 -6.38 9.15 -1.63
CA GLN A 113 -7.44 9.59 -0.70
C GLN A 113 -8.85 9.28 -1.23
N LYS A 114 -9.06 9.50 -2.53
CA LYS A 114 -10.35 9.19 -3.17
C LYS A 114 -10.67 7.70 -3.06
N ILE A 115 -9.74 6.82 -3.41
CA ILE A 115 -9.93 5.36 -3.30
C ILE A 115 -10.21 4.93 -1.87
N ILE A 116 -9.47 5.49 -0.89
CA ILE A 116 -9.67 5.17 0.53
C ILE A 116 -11.07 5.61 0.99
N ASN A 117 -11.56 6.75 0.52
CA ASN A 117 -12.91 7.21 0.85
C ASN A 117 -13.98 6.30 0.22
N GLU A 118 -13.81 5.89 -1.04
CA GLU A 118 -14.71 4.93 -1.70
C GLU A 118 -14.77 3.60 -0.92
N ILE A 119 -13.63 3.11 -0.42
CA ILE A 119 -13.58 1.92 0.44
C ILE A 119 -14.35 2.14 1.76
N ARG A 120 -14.22 3.32 2.38
CA ARG A 120 -14.94 3.67 3.61
C ARG A 120 -16.46 3.70 3.38
N GLU A 121 -16.91 4.25 2.26
CA GLU A 121 -18.32 4.30 1.89
C GLU A 121 -18.91 2.90 1.67
N ALA A 122 -18.23 2.07 0.86
CA ALA A 122 -18.63 0.68 0.64
C ALA A 122 -18.68 -0.10 1.96
N ARG A 123 -17.69 0.11 2.83
CA ARG A 123 -17.64 -0.51 4.14
C ARG A 123 -18.80 -0.08 5.06
N GLN A 124 -19.19 1.19 5.04
CA GLN A 124 -20.31 1.67 5.83
C GLN A 124 -21.59 0.90 5.46
N GLN A 125 -21.88 0.79 4.16
CA GLN A 125 -23.05 0.06 3.66
C GLN A 125 -23.00 -1.42 4.07
N TYR A 126 -21.81 -2.03 3.99
CA TYR A 126 -21.61 -3.41 4.41
C TYR A 126 -21.84 -3.60 5.92
N LEU A 127 -21.36 -2.68 6.77
CA LEU A 127 -21.61 -2.75 8.22
C LEU A 127 -23.09 -2.56 8.55
N GLU A 128 -23.81 -1.71 7.83
CA GLU A 128 -25.26 -1.54 7.97
C GLU A 128 -26.02 -2.84 7.62
N SER A 129 -25.62 -3.52 6.54
CA SER A 129 -26.14 -4.84 6.17
C SER A 129 -25.89 -5.88 7.27
N ARG A 130 -24.66 -5.92 7.82
CA ARG A 130 -24.35 -6.79 8.96
C ARG A 130 -25.24 -6.54 10.17
N PHE A 131 -25.58 -5.29 10.50
CA PHE A 131 -26.49 -5.03 11.60
C PHE A 131 -27.89 -5.62 11.37
N ARG A 132 -28.37 -5.63 10.12
CA ARG A 132 -29.61 -6.31 9.75
C ARG A 132 -29.48 -7.82 9.92
N ILE A 133 -28.40 -8.43 9.42
CA ILE A 133 -28.10 -9.85 9.58
C ILE A 133 -28.10 -10.24 11.08
N LEU A 134 -27.43 -9.48 11.93
CA LEU A 134 -27.39 -9.75 13.37
C LEU A 134 -28.77 -9.66 14.03
N LYS A 135 -29.58 -8.68 13.62
CA LYS A 135 -30.96 -8.52 14.11
C LYS A 135 -31.84 -9.71 13.71
N ASP A 136 -31.67 -10.20 12.49
CA ASP A 136 -32.42 -11.35 11.98
C ASP A 136 -32.00 -12.65 12.69
N ILE A 137 -30.72 -12.84 12.96
CA ILE A 137 -30.22 -13.96 13.79
C ILE A 137 -30.83 -13.90 15.20
N GLN A 138 -30.82 -12.72 15.85
CA GLN A 138 -31.40 -12.53 17.18
C GLN A 138 -32.92 -12.76 17.22
N SER A 139 -33.61 -12.49 16.11
CA SER A 139 -35.05 -12.69 15.96
C SER A 139 -35.39 -14.12 15.52
N ASN A 140 -34.41 -15.04 15.50
CA ASN A 140 -34.53 -16.41 15.00
C ASN A 140 -35.00 -16.52 13.53
N ASN A 141 -34.76 -15.46 12.74
CA ASN A 141 -35.11 -15.37 11.33
C ASN A 141 -33.88 -15.57 10.43
N ARG A 142 -33.29 -16.76 10.52
CA ARG A 142 -32.04 -17.08 9.82
C ARG A 142 -32.14 -17.06 8.30
N GLN A 143 -33.32 -17.33 7.73
CA GLN A 143 -33.54 -17.22 6.29
C GLN A 143 -33.37 -15.78 5.79
N ALA A 144 -33.90 -14.80 6.52
CA ALA A 144 -33.69 -13.39 6.19
C ALA A 144 -32.21 -12.99 6.34
N ALA A 145 -31.54 -13.48 7.40
CA ALA A 145 -30.11 -13.24 7.61
C ALA A 145 -29.23 -13.79 6.46
N ILE A 146 -29.61 -14.92 5.86
CA ILE A 146 -28.91 -15.50 4.70
C ILE A 146 -29.24 -14.74 3.40
N GLN A 147 -30.45 -14.20 3.25
CA GLN A 147 -30.84 -13.41 2.07
C GLN A 147 -30.19 -12.02 2.01
N GLU A 148 -29.84 -11.46 3.17
CA GLU A 148 -29.19 -10.15 3.30
C GLU A 148 -27.68 -10.20 3.03
N MET A 149 -27.04 -11.39 3.07
CA MET A 149 -25.65 -11.60 2.63
C MET A 149 -25.51 -11.46 1.11
#